data_AF-A0A6A6R0L4-F1
#
_entry.id   AF-A0A6A6R0L4-F1
#
_cell.length_a   1.000
_cell.length_b   1.000
_cell.length_c   1.000
_cell.angle_alpha   90.00
_cell.angle_beta   90.00
_cell.angle_gamma   90.00
#
_symmetry.space_group_name_H-M   'P 1'
#
loop_
_entity.id
_entity.type
_entity.pdbx_description
1 polymer ?
#
loop_
_entity_poly.entity_id
_entity_poly.type
_entity_poly.pdbx_seq_one_letter_code
_entity_poly.pdbx_strand_id
1 'polypeptide(L)'
;MAPLPQSPLPMNPTQNPPLPEVAAALAPYIHTRAETLRIRRLLSAHLAASLTYENDGDSADGETPITHLTLAAPPSTLVVKRTPKELQGGGDARVRAAYLSALQSHAAAKKRYQALRDEIEELRESRAVDSASRDVTRGDGAAEEYIQLVKLRRKVERARVVDKAVEKVWDARLAEGGAGGIGKRRTGVREVVEEIVGKQPDMPSVKLEGIGEESGKAMVEEMVWRVKRGVVSAKADMDATEERKIKAKSGIEGDEVGVRLQVRGLRAAKAELVRWLEDELGKLQEESVLEDASPVKKRAAHAGDGDGEGRPPLEEIEERYREYVAVRAELVKTMDAVKGQEHSNITTIAPPKDVETSSPDTNAESVKVVDILPFMPSLLQTAREERALLQQGTYLRHQLALTSEESLRTIGRLADESHLVTPGASSALAWASAAKDVSVSTRQYLQGNLEEGEQKVISAEETLGEVQARRENFERLKGAF
;
A
#
# COMPACT_ATOMS: atom_id res chain seq x y z
N MET A 1 27.66 63.02 -15.20
CA MET A 1 26.81 62.33 -16.18
C MET A 1 25.90 61.38 -15.42
N ALA A 2 24.63 61.75 -15.26
CA ALA A 2 23.61 60.91 -14.64
C ALA A 2 23.09 59.89 -15.68
N PRO A 3 22.88 58.61 -15.33
CA PRO A 3 22.12 57.70 -16.17
C PRO A 3 20.62 57.82 -15.87
N LEU A 4 19.85 57.84 -16.96
CA LEU A 4 18.41 58.06 -17.05
C LEU A 4 17.57 57.03 -16.27
N PRO A 5 16.36 57.41 -15.81
CA PRO A 5 15.39 56.48 -15.27
C PRO A 5 14.78 55.63 -16.39
N GLN A 6 14.86 54.30 -16.26
CA GLN A 6 14.19 53.37 -17.16
C GLN A 6 12.69 53.32 -16.80
N SER A 7 11.85 53.71 -17.77
CA SER A 7 10.39 53.52 -17.70
C SER A 7 10.04 52.03 -17.62
N PRO A 8 9.00 51.65 -16.83
CA PRO A 8 8.55 50.28 -16.75
C PRO A 8 7.81 49.85 -18.03
N LEU A 9 8.15 48.67 -18.53
CA LEU A 9 7.47 48.00 -19.65
C LEU A 9 6.01 47.66 -19.26
N PRO A 10 5.06 47.68 -20.21
CA PRO A 10 3.67 47.34 -19.96
C PRO A 10 3.52 45.85 -19.63
N MET A 11 2.99 45.56 -18.45
CA MET A 11 2.63 44.21 -18.01
C MET A 11 1.46 43.67 -18.83
N ASN A 12 1.59 42.42 -19.28
CA ASN A 12 0.55 41.64 -19.93
C ASN A 12 -0.70 41.50 -19.02
N PRO A 13 -1.93 41.75 -19.50
CA PRO A 13 -3.13 41.76 -18.67
C PRO A 13 -3.77 40.38 -18.39
N THR A 14 -3.01 39.27 -18.40
CA THR A 14 -3.59 37.92 -18.26
C THR A 14 -3.27 37.20 -16.95
N GLN A 15 -2.80 37.90 -15.92
CA GLN A 15 -2.64 37.31 -14.57
C GLN A 15 -3.37 38.12 -13.50
N ASN A 16 -4.69 38.19 -13.60
CA ASN A 16 -5.51 38.50 -12.42
C ASN A 16 -5.76 37.18 -11.68
N PRO A 17 -5.18 36.95 -10.48
CA PRO A 17 -5.56 35.83 -9.65
C PRO A 17 -7.01 35.98 -9.17
N PRO A 18 -7.73 34.87 -8.94
CA PRO A 18 -9.10 34.93 -8.46
C PRO A 18 -9.08 35.48 -7.03
N LEU A 19 -9.79 36.60 -6.81
CA LEU A 19 -10.00 37.30 -5.53
C LEU A 19 -8.89 38.32 -5.14
N PRO A 20 -9.14 39.64 -5.29
CA PRO A 20 -8.17 40.69 -4.95
C PRO A 20 -7.83 40.78 -3.45
N GLU A 21 -8.72 40.30 -2.59
CA GLU A 21 -8.49 40.21 -1.14
C GLU A 21 -7.40 39.19 -0.79
N VAL A 22 -7.34 38.07 -1.51
CA VAL A 22 -6.29 37.05 -1.35
C VAL A 22 -4.96 37.58 -1.89
N ALA A 23 -4.98 38.31 -3.01
CA ALA A 23 -3.79 38.95 -3.55
C ALA A 23 -3.22 40.01 -2.59
N ALA A 24 -4.07 40.80 -1.93
CA ALA A 24 -3.65 41.77 -0.91
C ALA A 24 -3.08 41.09 0.35
N ALA A 25 -3.69 39.98 0.79
CA ALA A 25 -3.20 39.20 1.93
C ALA A 25 -1.86 38.48 1.63
N LEU A 26 -1.65 38.06 0.37
CA LEU A 26 -0.42 37.40 -0.06
C LEU A 26 0.68 38.35 -0.53
N ALA A 27 0.35 39.61 -0.84
CA ALA A 27 1.30 40.65 -1.26
C ALA A 27 2.58 40.73 -0.41
N PRO A 28 2.54 40.70 0.94
CA PRO A 28 3.77 40.72 1.74
C PRO A 28 4.63 39.46 1.63
N TYR A 29 4.09 38.35 1.12
CA TYR A 29 4.76 37.06 0.95
C TYR A 29 5.16 36.78 -0.51
N ILE A 30 4.70 37.60 -1.46
CA ILE A 30 5.06 37.50 -2.88
C ILE A 30 6.33 38.32 -3.09
N HIS A 31 7.46 37.63 -3.14
CA HIS A 31 8.77 38.23 -3.39
C HIS A 31 9.25 37.92 -4.81
N THR A 32 10.10 38.80 -5.36
CA THR A 32 10.78 38.52 -6.63
C THR A 32 11.72 37.31 -6.50
N ARG A 33 12.05 36.66 -7.62
CA ARG A 33 12.99 35.53 -7.63
C ARG A 33 14.36 35.89 -7.01
N ALA A 34 14.81 37.13 -7.17
CA ALA A 34 16.07 37.60 -6.60
C ALA A 34 15.96 37.79 -5.07
N GLU A 35 14.87 38.38 -4.58
CA GLU A 35 14.62 38.57 -3.15
C GLU A 35 14.44 37.25 -2.44
N THR A 36 13.68 36.31 -3.00
CA THR A 36 13.53 34.96 -2.44
C THR A 36 14.86 34.23 -2.32
N LEU A 37 15.75 34.32 -3.32
CA LEU A 37 17.09 33.75 -3.25
C LEU A 37 17.95 34.44 -2.18
N ARG A 38 17.84 35.76 -2.02
CA ARG A 38 18.54 36.52 -0.97
C ARG A 38 18.06 36.12 0.43
N ILE A 39 16.75 36.07 0.63
CA ILE A 39 16.11 35.67 1.90
C ILE A 39 16.53 34.24 2.25
N ARG A 40 16.45 33.32 1.27
CA ARG A 40 16.95 31.95 1.44
C ARG A 40 18.39 32.01 1.94
N ARG A 41 19.33 32.58 1.18
CA ARG A 41 20.77 32.62 1.55
C ARG A 41 21.04 33.14 2.96
N LEU A 42 20.31 34.17 3.37
CA LEU A 42 20.41 34.72 4.73
C LEU A 42 19.95 33.70 5.77
N LEU A 43 18.81 33.03 5.54
CA LEU A 43 18.31 31.97 6.41
C LEU A 43 19.24 30.76 6.48
N SER A 44 19.85 30.31 5.37
CA SER A 44 20.84 29.22 5.47
C SER A 44 22.06 29.64 6.23
N ALA A 45 22.56 30.86 6.05
CA ALA A 45 23.72 31.33 6.79
C ALA A 45 23.43 31.36 8.30
N HIS A 46 22.23 31.82 8.67
CA HIS A 46 21.79 31.82 10.07
C HIS A 46 21.60 30.41 10.63
N LEU A 47 21.00 29.50 9.86
CA LEU A 47 20.79 28.12 10.30
C LEU A 47 22.10 27.33 10.36
N ALA A 48 22.99 27.51 9.38
CA ALA A 48 24.33 26.91 9.38
C ALA A 48 25.18 27.37 10.57
N ALA A 49 25.01 28.60 11.06
CA ALA A 49 25.66 29.05 12.28
C ALA A 49 25.14 28.35 13.56
N SER A 50 23.90 27.82 13.53
CA SER A 50 23.23 27.17 14.67
C SER A 50 23.23 25.64 14.63
N LEU A 51 23.53 25.05 13.47
CA LEU A 51 23.45 23.62 13.18
C LEU A 51 24.84 23.08 12.87
N THR A 52 25.14 21.87 13.34
CA THR A 52 26.38 21.16 13.03
C THR A 52 26.15 19.68 12.87
N TYR A 53 27.10 18.98 12.28
CA TYR A 53 27.02 17.54 12.19
C TYR A 53 27.54 16.88 13.46
N GLU A 54 26.94 15.74 13.83
CA GLU A 54 27.31 14.95 15.01
C GLU A 54 28.77 14.43 14.93
N ASN A 55 29.36 14.42 13.72
CA ASN A 55 30.71 13.93 13.43
C ASN A 55 31.77 15.02 13.23
N ASP A 56 31.46 16.31 13.48
CA ASP A 56 32.40 17.45 13.35
C ASP A 56 33.60 17.38 14.33
N GLY A 57 33.71 16.31 15.13
CA GLY A 57 34.80 16.08 16.05
C GLY A 57 35.98 15.28 15.49
N ASP A 58 35.81 14.44 14.46
CA ASP A 58 36.82 13.40 14.16
C ASP A 58 36.98 12.94 12.69
N SER A 59 36.37 13.59 11.69
CA SER A 59 36.57 13.15 10.29
C SER A 59 36.45 14.29 9.29
N ALA A 60 37.59 14.82 8.83
CA ALA A 60 37.73 15.94 7.91
C ALA A 60 37.40 15.62 6.42
N ASP A 61 36.93 14.40 6.09
CA ASP A 61 36.94 13.89 4.71
C ASP A 61 35.56 13.72 4.04
N GLY A 62 34.47 14.32 4.57
CA GLY A 62 33.14 14.13 3.96
C GLY A 62 32.06 15.16 4.25
N GLU A 63 32.41 16.38 4.66
CA GLU A 63 31.43 17.39 5.08
C GLU A 63 30.68 17.99 3.87
N THR A 64 29.45 17.55 3.61
CA THR A 64 28.55 18.29 2.73
C THR A 64 28.21 19.62 3.39
N PRO A 65 28.49 20.78 2.77
CA PRO A 65 28.15 22.06 3.38
C PRO A 65 26.64 22.14 3.64
N ILE A 66 26.26 22.76 4.77
CA ILE A 66 24.85 23.03 5.10
C ILE A 66 24.34 24.08 4.08
N THR A 67 23.73 23.60 3.01
CA THR A 67 23.11 24.39 1.95
C THR A 67 21.59 24.38 2.12
N HIS A 68 20.89 25.22 1.36
CA HIS A 68 19.42 25.19 1.30
C HIS A 68 18.84 23.81 0.98
N LEU A 69 19.54 23.04 0.15
CA LEU A 69 19.06 21.75 -0.30
C LEU A 69 19.16 20.72 0.83
N THR A 70 20.23 20.75 1.62
CA THR A 70 20.37 19.90 2.81
C THR A 70 19.42 20.30 3.94
N LEU A 71 19.00 21.57 4.02
CA LEU A 71 17.96 22.00 4.97
C LEU A 71 16.54 21.61 4.54
N ALA A 72 16.29 21.40 3.24
CA ALA A 72 15.00 20.92 2.74
C ALA A 72 14.75 19.44 3.10
N ALA A 73 15.82 18.65 3.24
CA ALA A 73 15.79 17.27 3.68
C ALA A 73 16.93 17.03 4.70
N PRO A 74 16.73 17.40 5.98
CA PRO A 74 17.79 17.37 6.98
C PRO A 74 18.28 15.93 7.22
N PRO A 75 19.58 15.63 7.01
CA PRO A 75 20.14 14.33 7.34
C PRO A 75 20.07 14.09 8.85
N SER A 76 20.00 12.81 9.25
CA SER A 76 19.87 12.38 10.66
C SER A 76 21.06 12.76 11.54
N THR A 77 22.16 13.20 10.93
CA THR A 77 23.40 13.59 11.59
C THR A 77 23.43 15.05 12.01
N LEU A 78 22.37 15.85 11.72
CA LEU A 78 22.30 17.25 12.13
C LEU A 78 21.92 17.38 13.61
N VAL A 79 22.77 18.05 14.38
CA VAL A 79 22.59 18.34 15.79
C VAL A 79 22.65 19.86 15.99
N VAL A 80 21.75 20.39 16.81
CA VAL A 80 21.73 21.81 17.19
C VAL A 80 22.74 22.04 18.32
N LYS A 81 23.83 22.79 18.11
CA LYS A 81 24.88 23.01 19.14
C LYS A 81 24.36 23.72 20.38
N ARG A 82 23.69 24.86 20.21
CA ARG A 82 23.08 25.67 21.28
C ARG A 82 21.96 26.50 20.67
N THR A 83 20.80 26.57 21.32
CA THR A 83 19.81 27.61 21.01
C THR A 83 20.37 28.94 21.53
N PRO A 84 20.66 29.92 20.66
CA PRO A 84 21.12 31.24 21.12
C PRO A 84 20.07 31.83 22.06
N LYS A 85 20.48 32.23 23.28
CA LYS A 85 19.58 32.86 24.27
C LYS A 85 18.97 34.17 23.76
N GLU A 86 19.57 34.76 22.73
CA GLU A 86 19.11 35.95 22.02
C GLU A 86 17.78 35.74 21.25
N LEU A 87 17.37 34.48 21.00
CA LEU A 87 16.12 34.14 20.34
C LEU A 87 14.91 34.02 21.28
N GLN A 88 15.07 34.34 22.58
CA GLN A 88 13.95 34.44 23.54
C GLN A 88 13.23 35.79 23.50
N GLY A 89 13.70 36.76 22.71
CA GLY A 89 13.00 38.03 22.44
C GLY A 89 11.76 37.85 21.54
N GLY A 90 10.83 38.81 21.59
CA GLY A 90 9.49 38.71 20.98
C GLY A 90 9.42 38.52 19.46
N GLY A 91 8.26 38.03 19.00
CA GLY A 91 7.86 37.90 17.59
C GLY A 91 8.58 36.81 16.80
N ASP A 92 9.38 37.22 15.82
CA ASP A 92 10.03 36.34 14.84
C ASP A 92 11.18 35.51 15.42
N ALA A 93 11.75 35.96 16.54
CA ALA A 93 12.76 35.21 17.28
C ALA A 93 12.15 33.98 17.97
N ARG A 94 10.91 34.06 18.48
CA ARG A 94 10.18 32.93 19.06
C ARG A 94 9.86 31.85 18.04
N VAL A 95 9.48 32.22 16.82
CA VAL A 95 9.21 31.26 15.73
C VAL A 95 10.49 30.49 15.37
N ARG A 96 11.61 31.19 15.27
CA ARG A 96 12.93 30.58 15.03
C ARG A 96 13.37 29.67 16.18
N ALA A 97 13.15 30.08 17.43
CA ALA A 97 13.43 29.25 18.59
C ALA A 97 12.56 27.97 18.61
N ALA A 98 11.27 28.10 18.28
CA ALA A 98 10.35 26.97 18.18
C ALA A 98 10.77 25.99 17.07
N TYR A 99 11.23 26.48 15.91
CA TYR A 99 11.75 25.63 14.84
C TYR A 99 13.00 24.85 15.27
N LEU A 100 13.97 25.50 15.92
CA LEU A 100 15.17 24.81 16.42
C LEU A 100 14.82 23.78 17.51
N SER A 101 13.87 24.10 18.40
CA SER A 101 13.36 23.15 19.39
C SER A 101 12.64 21.96 18.75
N ALA A 102 11.88 22.18 17.67
CA ALA A 102 11.22 21.12 16.92
C ALA A 102 12.23 20.24 16.17
N LEU A 103 13.31 20.83 15.65
CA LEU A 103 14.38 20.07 14.99
C LEU A 103 15.12 19.18 16.01
N GLN A 104 15.36 19.68 17.22
CA GLN A 104 15.92 18.88 18.33
C GLN A 104 14.99 17.73 18.74
N SER A 105 13.69 18.00 18.93
CA SER A 105 12.74 16.96 19.31
C SER A 105 12.56 15.90 18.22
N HIS A 106 12.57 16.30 16.94
CA HIS A 106 12.55 15.40 15.80
C HIS A 106 13.81 14.53 15.73
N ALA A 107 15.00 15.10 15.91
CA ALA A 107 16.25 14.34 15.96
C ALA A 107 16.24 13.31 17.10
N ALA A 108 15.77 13.71 18.30
CA ALA A 108 15.63 12.81 19.44
C ALA A 108 14.59 11.69 19.19
N ALA A 109 13.44 12.02 18.59
CA ALA A 109 12.42 11.04 18.23
C ALA A 109 12.93 10.03 17.21
N LYS A 110 13.69 10.47 16.21
CA LYS A 110 14.29 9.59 15.21
C LYS A 110 15.32 8.63 15.81
N LYS A 111 16.17 9.10 16.74
CA LYS A 111 17.10 8.24 17.49
C LYS A 111 16.37 7.18 18.29
N ARG A 112 15.28 7.55 18.99
CA ARG A 112 14.43 6.58 19.72
C ARG A 112 13.78 5.56 18.79
N TYR A 113 13.30 6.01 17.63
CA TYR A 113 12.73 5.10 16.63
C TYR A 113 13.76 4.11 16.10
N GLN A 114 14.99 4.55 15.82
CA GLN A 114 16.08 3.67 15.41
C GLN A 114 16.41 2.66 16.52
N ALA A 115 16.59 3.10 17.76
CA ALA A 115 16.83 2.20 18.89
C ALA A 115 15.72 1.15 19.08
N LEU A 116 14.45 1.55 18.98
CA LEU A 116 13.31 0.64 19.05
C LEU A 116 13.26 -0.33 17.87
N ARG A 117 13.63 0.13 16.67
CA ARG A 117 13.71 -0.73 15.49
C ARG A 117 14.78 -1.80 15.68
N ASP A 118 15.94 -1.40 16.19
CA ASP A 118 17.06 -2.30 16.45
C ASP A 118 16.69 -3.31 17.56
N GLU A 119 16.00 -2.87 18.62
CA GLU A 119 15.46 -3.76 19.67
C GLU A 119 14.43 -4.76 19.11
N ILE A 120 13.54 -4.32 18.22
CA ILE A 120 12.58 -5.22 17.56
C ILE A 120 13.29 -6.24 16.68
N GLU A 121 14.37 -5.83 16.00
CA GLU A 121 15.18 -6.71 15.17
C GLU A 121 15.91 -7.75 16.04
N GLU A 122 16.52 -7.34 17.15
CA GLU A 122 17.13 -8.23 18.14
C GLU A 122 16.10 -9.21 18.75
N LEU A 123 14.88 -8.76 19.05
CA LEU A 123 13.79 -9.62 19.53
C LEU A 123 13.32 -10.61 18.46
N ARG A 124 13.36 -10.24 17.18
CA ARG A 124 13.04 -11.16 16.08
C ARG A 124 14.13 -12.20 15.90
N GLU A 125 15.39 -11.81 15.97
CA GLU A 125 16.53 -12.70 15.87
C GLU A 125 16.59 -13.68 17.05
N SER A 126 16.43 -13.21 18.28
CA SER A 126 16.34 -14.07 19.48
C SER A 126 15.16 -15.03 19.42
N ARG A 127 13.98 -14.60 18.96
CA ARG A 127 12.83 -15.49 18.77
C ARG A 127 13.07 -16.55 17.68
N ALA A 128 13.76 -16.19 16.60
CA ALA A 128 14.14 -17.15 15.57
C ALA A 128 15.07 -18.24 16.13
N VAL A 129 16.04 -17.85 16.96
CA VAL A 129 16.96 -18.78 17.66
C VAL A 129 16.22 -19.65 18.67
N ASP A 130 15.29 -19.09 19.46
CA ASP A 130 14.46 -19.84 20.41
C ASP A 130 13.45 -20.77 19.74
N SER A 131 12.95 -20.41 18.55
CA SER A 131 12.06 -21.28 17.78
C SER A 131 12.82 -22.46 17.16
N ALA A 132 14.07 -22.24 16.73
CA ALA A 132 14.93 -23.29 16.21
C ALA A 132 15.42 -24.26 17.31
N SER A 133 15.49 -23.83 18.58
CA SER A 133 15.86 -24.69 19.70
C SER A 133 14.68 -25.50 20.27
N ARG A 134 13.44 -25.01 20.12
CA ARG A 134 12.20 -25.68 20.58
C ARG A 134 11.75 -26.86 19.71
N ASP A 135 12.16 -26.93 18.45
CA ASP A 135 11.78 -28.01 17.52
C ASP A 135 12.39 -29.38 17.89
N VAL A 136 13.30 -29.45 18.87
CA VAL A 136 13.91 -30.71 19.34
C VAL A 136 13.13 -31.36 20.49
N THR A 137 12.26 -30.65 21.20
CA THR A 137 11.48 -31.22 22.31
C THR A 137 10.07 -31.63 21.87
N ARG A 138 9.97 -32.82 21.27
CA ARG A 138 8.77 -33.54 20.82
C ARG A 138 7.79 -33.92 21.97
N GLY A 139 7.68 -33.11 23.02
CA GLY A 139 6.84 -33.36 24.19
C GLY A 139 5.77 -32.29 24.46
N ASP A 140 5.79 -31.13 23.80
CA ASP A 140 4.92 -29.99 24.12
C ASP A 140 3.54 -30.02 23.42
N GLY A 141 3.40 -30.79 22.33
CA GLY A 141 2.14 -30.87 21.58
C GLY A 141 0.95 -31.36 22.40
N ALA A 142 1.17 -32.31 23.32
CA ALA A 142 0.10 -32.82 24.20
C ALA A 142 -0.35 -31.78 25.25
N ALA A 143 0.57 -30.94 25.73
CA ALA A 143 0.26 -29.87 26.67
C ALA A 143 -0.49 -28.72 25.97
N GLU A 144 -0.07 -28.37 24.75
CA GLU A 144 -0.74 -27.37 23.91
C GLU A 144 -2.16 -27.81 23.51
N GLU A 145 -2.35 -29.08 23.11
CA GLU A 145 -3.67 -29.66 22.82
C GLU A 145 -4.59 -29.62 24.06
N TYR A 146 -4.06 -29.94 25.24
CA TYR A 146 -4.81 -29.85 26.49
C TYR A 146 -5.20 -28.39 26.82
N ILE A 147 -4.29 -27.44 26.64
CA ILE A 147 -4.57 -26.02 26.84
C ILE A 147 -5.64 -25.52 25.86
N GLN A 148 -5.60 -25.97 24.60
CA GLN A 148 -6.62 -25.65 23.61
C GLN A 148 -8.00 -26.22 24.01
N LEU A 149 -8.06 -27.46 24.48
CA LEU A 149 -9.28 -28.07 25.00
C LEU A 149 -9.86 -27.30 26.20
N VAL A 150 -9.02 -26.87 27.14
CA VAL A 150 -9.45 -26.05 28.29
C VAL A 150 -9.99 -24.69 27.84
N LYS A 151 -9.32 -24.04 26.88
CA LYS A 151 -9.80 -22.78 26.30
C LYS A 151 -11.15 -22.95 25.61
N LEU A 152 -11.36 -24.05 24.89
CA LEU A 152 -12.64 -24.36 24.24
C LEU A 152 -13.75 -24.63 25.27
N ARG A 153 -13.49 -25.41 26.32
CA ARG A 153 -14.46 -25.64 27.41
C ARG A 153 -14.88 -24.33 28.07
N ARG A 154 -13.93 -23.44 28.37
CA ARG A 154 -14.22 -22.11 28.93
C ARG A 154 -15.00 -21.20 27.97
N LYS A 155 -14.84 -21.35 26.65
CA LYS A 155 -15.65 -20.62 25.66
C LYS A 155 -17.08 -21.14 25.65
N VAL A 156 -17.27 -22.45 25.70
CA VAL A 156 -18.61 -23.09 25.74
C VAL A 156 -19.34 -22.75 27.04
N GLU A 157 -18.65 -22.76 28.18
CA GLU A 157 -19.26 -22.36 29.45
C GLU A 157 -19.71 -20.90 29.45
N ARG A 158 -18.88 -19.99 28.91
CA ARG A 158 -19.26 -18.59 28.74
C ARG A 158 -20.47 -18.41 27.83
N ALA A 159 -20.53 -19.12 26.70
CA ALA A 159 -21.68 -19.10 25.81
C ALA A 159 -22.95 -19.60 26.53
N ARG A 160 -22.88 -20.71 27.28
CA ARG A 160 -24.01 -21.22 28.08
C ARG A 160 -24.48 -20.25 29.16
N VAL A 161 -23.60 -19.44 29.74
CA VAL A 161 -23.98 -18.40 30.71
C VAL A 161 -24.74 -17.28 30.01
N VAL A 162 -24.30 -16.87 28.81
CA VAL A 162 -25.01 -15.89 27.99
C VAL A 162 -26.37 -16.43 27.56
N ASP A 163 -26.45 -17.67 27.07
CA ASP A 163 -27.72 -18.30 26.68
C ASP A 163 -28.71 -18.33 27.84
N LYS A 164 -28.27 -18.74 29.03
CA LYS A 164 -29.10 -18.73 30.25
C LYS A 164 -29.52 -17.32 30.68
N ALA A 165 -28.67 -16.32 30.47
CA ALA A 165 -29.01 -14.94 30.77
C ALA A 165 -30.04 -14.39 29.79
N VAL A 166 -29.91 -14.72 28.51
CA VAL A 166 -30.88 -14.40 27.47
C VAL A 166 -32.22 -15.06 27.76
N GLU A 167 -32.25 -16.36 28.05
CA GLU A 167 -33.46 -17.09 28.47
C GLU A 167 -34.15 -16.41 29.65
N LYS A 168 -33.40 -16.03 30.70
CA LYS A 168 -33.95 -15.31 31.86
C LYS A 168 -34.51 -13.94 31.51
N VAL A 169 -33.89 -13.19 30.61
CA VAL A 169 -34.40 -11.89 30.16
C VAL A 169 -35.68 -12.05 29.34
N TRP A 170 -35.79 -13.12 28.55
CA TRP A 170 -37.02 -13.45 27.83
C TRP A 170 -38.13 -13.92 28.76
N ASP A 171 -37.82 -14.77 29.75
CA ASP A 171 -38.76 -15.20 30.78
C ASP A 171 -39.26 -14.03 31.64
N ALA A 172 -38.35 -13.09 32.00
CA ALA A 172 -38.71 -11.86 32.69
C ALA A 172 -39.58 -10.95 31.83
N ARG A 173 -39.28 -10.82 30.53
CA ARG A 173 -40.09 -10.06 29.57
C ARG A 173 -41.49 -10.68 29.35
N LEU A 174 -41.60 -12.01 29.42
CA LEU A 174 -42.88 -12.72 29.38
C LEU A 174 -43.65 -12.61 30.71
N ALA A 175 -42.96 -12.45 31.84
CA ALA A 175 -43.57 -12.27 33.16
C ALA A 175 -44.00 -10.82 33.44
N GLU A 176 -43.26 -9.81 32.97
CA GLU A 176 -43.58 -8.38 33.09
C GLU A 176 -44.57 -7.90 32.02
N GLY A 177 -44.81 -8.69 30.98
CA GLY A 177 -45.86 -8.50 29.97
C GLY A 177 -47.27 -8.78 30.47
N GLY A 178 -47.65 -8.20 31.61
CA GLY A 178 -48.96 -8.30 32.22
C GLY A 178 -49.73 -6.98 32.17
N ALA A 179 -50.19 -6.56 30.99
CA ALA A 179 -51.42 -5.75 30.80
C ALA A 179 -51.60 -5.38 29.32
N GLY A 180 -52.39 -6.17 28.59
CA GLY A 180 -53.01 -5.72 27.34
C GLY A 180 -52.68 -6.59 26.13
N GLY A 181 -53.66 -7.42 25.73
CA GLY A 181 -53.76 -7.85 24.34
C GLY A 181 -53.41 -9.29 24.04
N ILE A 182 -54.37 -10.18 24.36
CA ILE A 182 -54.84 -11.27 23.48
C ILE A 182 -53.78 -12.24 22.92
N GLY A 183 -53.81 -13.47 23.45
CA GLY A 183 -53.75 -14.64 22.57
C GLY A 183 -52.54 -15.56 22.71
N LYS A 184 -52.75 -16.61 23.52
CA LYS A 184 -52.05 -17.91 23.53
C LYS A 184 -50.64 -17.95 24.11
N ARG A 185 -50.51 -18.83 25.11
CA ARG A 185 -49.26 -19.49 25.51
C ARG A 185 -48.55 -19.98 24.25
N ARG A 186 -47.56 -19.24 23.75
CA ARG A 186 -46.70 -19.68 22.65
C ARG A 186 -45.55 -20.47 23.25
N THR A 187 -45.60 -21.77 23.02
CA THR A 187 -44.65 -22.76 23.50
C THR A 187 -43.34 -22.66 22.71
N GLY A 188 -42.38 -21.94 23.26
CA GLY A 188 -40.98 -22.06 22.88
C GLY A 188 -40.51 -21.12 21.76
N VAL A 189 -39.30 -20.61 21.96
CA VAL A 189 -38.52 -19.74 21.06
C VAL A 189 -38.48 -20.25 19.62
N ARG A 190 -38.52 -21.59 19.44
CA ARG A 190 -38.40 -22.24 18.14
C ARG A 190 -39.65 -22.06 17.26
N GLU A 191 -40.85 -22.07 17.82
CA GLU A 191 -42.09 -21.90 17.06
C GLU A 191 -42.27 -20.45 16.57
N VAL A 192 -41.84 -19.46 17.35
CA VAL A 192 -41.91 -18.04 16.96
C VAL A 192 -40.86 -17.71 15.89
N VAL A 193 -39.67 -18.33 15.95
CA VAL A 193 -38.64 -18.18 14.92
C VAL A 193 -39.04 -18.89 13.62
N GLU A 194 -39.67 -20.07 13.70
CA GLU A 194 -40.22 -20.76 12.51
C GLU A 194 -41.36 -19.97 11.83
N GLU A 195 -42.17 -19.22 12.59
CA GLU A 195 -43.25 -18.38 12.05
C GLU A 195 -42.71 -17.12 11.33
N ILE A 196 -41.64 -16.51 11.84
CA ILE A 196 -41.08 -15.26 11.30
C ILE A 196 -40.06 -15.51 10.17
N VAL A 197 -39.29 -16.59 10.27
CA VAL A 197 -38.15 -16.88 9.36
C VAL A 197 -38.48 -18.00 8.36
N GLY A 198 -39.59 -18.71 8.56
CA GLY A 198 -39.91 -19.95 7.84
C GLY A 198 -39.12 -21.14 8.37
N LYS A 199 -39.55 -22.37 8.04
CA LYS A 199 -38.80 -23.59 8.40
C LYS A 199 -37.41 -23.51 7.81
N GLN A 200 -36.42 -23.32 8.68
CA GLN A 200 -35.01 -23.42 8.32
C GLN A 200 -34.79 -24.79 7.67
N PRO A 201 -34.17 -24.88 6.48
CA PRO A 201 -33.85 -26.18 5.91
C PRO A 201 -33.04 -26.95 6.95
N ASP A 202 -33.43 -28.20 7.20
CA ASP A 202 -32.73 -29.06 8.15
C ASP A 202 -31.24 -28.99 7.82
N MET A 203 -30.45 -28.51 8.79
CA MET A 203 -29.00 -28.61 8.69
C MET A 203 -28.69 -30.06 8.32
N PRO A 204 -27.85 -30.33 7.32
CA PRO A 204 -27.47 -31.69 7.02
C PRO A 204 -26.83 -32.24 8.28
N SER A 205 -27.61 -33.04 9.02
CA SER A 205 -27.10 -33.93 10.02
C SER A 205 -26.04 -34.71 9.27
N VAL A 206 -24.78 -34.50 9.64
CA VAL A 206 -23.65 -35.27 9.14
C VAL A 206 -23.87 -36.70 9.61
N LYS A 207 -24.78 -37.39 8.92
CA LYS A 207 -24.82 -38.83 8.81
C LYS A 207 -23.66 -39.13 7.89
N LEU A 208 -22.63 -39.71 8.49
CA LEU A 208 -21.36 -40.10 7.89
C LEU A 208 -21.50 -41.20 6.80
N GLU A 209 -22.64 -41.29 6.12
CA GLU A 209 -22.99 -42.35 5.16
C GLU A 209 -23.32 -41.82 3.75
N GLY A 210 -23.18 -40.50 3.53
CA GLY A 210 -23.52 -39.86 2.25
C GLY A 210 -22.39 -39.06 1.62
N ILE A 211 -21.12 -39.33 1.96
CA ILE A 211 -20.01 -38.85 1.12
C ILE A 211 -20.06 -39.71 -0.14
N GLY A 212 -20.78 -39.22 -1.15
CA GLY A 212 -20.58 -39.68 -2.51
C GLY A 212 -19.09 -39.71 -2.79
N GLU A 213 -18.60 -40.84 -3.28
CA GLU A 213 -17.17 -41.15 -3.42
C GLU A 213 -16.35 -40.02 -4.07
N GLU A 214 -16.99 -39.13 -4.83
CA GLU A 214 -16.40 -37.98 -5.51
C GLU A 214 -15.97 -36.85 -4.56
N SER A 215 -16.69 -36.55 -3.48
CA SER A 215 -16.31 -35.47 -2.56
C SER A 215 -15.17 -35.88 -1.62
N GLY A 216 -15.16 -37.16 -1.21
CA GLY A 216 -14.02 -37.76 -0.51
C GLY A 216 -12.78 -37.85 -1.39
N LYS A 217 -12.94 -38.21 -2.68
CA LYS A 217 -11.84 -38.19 -3.66
C LYS A 217 -11.28 -36.77 -3.85
N ALA A 218 -12.12 -35.74 -3.95
CA ALA A 218 -11.65 -34.36 -4.08
C ALA A 218 -10.86 -33.87 -2.84
N MET A 219 -11.31 -34.21 -1.63
CA MET A 219 -10.58 -33.87 -0.40
C MET A 219 -9.26 -34.65 -0.27
N VAL A 220 -9.25 -35.91 -0.69
CA VAL A 220 -8.03 -36.74 -0.76
C VAL A 220 -7.08 -36.21 -1.83
N GLU A 221 -7.58 -35.78 -2.99
CA GLU A 221 -6.79 -35.15 -4.04
C GLU A 221 -6.19 -33.83 -3.59
N GLU A 222 -6.92 -33.01 -2.84
CA GLU A 222 -6.41 -31.77 -2.24
C GLU A 222 -5.29 -32.07 -1.23
N MET A 223 -5.47 -33.09 -0.38
CA MET A 223 -4.43 -33.55 0.55
C MET A 223 -3.21 -34.10 -0.19
N VAL A 224 -3.41 -34.89 -1.25
CA VAL A 224 -2.33 -35.41 -2.10
C VAL A 224 -1.61 -34.27 -2.80
N TRP A 225 -2.32 -33.25 -3.27
CA TRP A 225 -1.73 -32.07 -3.88
C TRP A 225 -0.89 -31.28 -2.87
N ARG A 226 -1.39 -31.12 -1.63
CA ARG A 226 -0.65 -30.48 -0.53
C ARG A 226 0.62 -31.26 -0.16
N VAL A 227 0.54 -32.58 -0.12
CA VAL A 227 1.70 -33.45 0.10
C VAL A 227 2.67 -33.37 -1.07
N LYS A 228 2.22 -33.45 -2.32
CA LYS A 228 3.07 -33.29 -3.50
C LYS A 228 3.79 -31.94 -3.49
N ARG A 229 3.08 -30.85 -3.18
CA ARG A 229 3.65 -29.51 -3.04
C ARG A 229 4.68 -29.46 -1.91
N GLY A 230 4.37 -30.07 -0.75
CA GLY A 230 5.30 -30.19 0.36
C GLY A 230 6.56 -30.98 0.01
N VAL A 231 6.43 -32.09 -0.73
CA VAL A 231 7.55 -32.91 -1.19
C VAL A 231 8.41 -32.18 -2.21
N VAL A 232 7.81 -31.45 -3.15
CA VAL A 232 8.55 -30.62 -4.11
C VAL A 232 9.29 -29.49 -3.40
N SER A 233 8.64 -28.82 -2.44
CA SER A 233 9.28 -27.76 -1.64
C SER A 233 10.43 -28.32 -0.80
N ALA A 234 10.22 -29.42 -0.09
CA ALA A 234 11.25 -30.07 0.72
C ALA A 234 12.42 -30.58 -0.13
N LYS A 235 12.15 -31.05 -1.35
CA LYS A 235 13.19 -31.43 -2.30
C LYS A 235 13.99 -30.22 -2.78
N ALA A 236 13.34 -29.10 -3.10
CA ALA A 236 14.01 -27.87 -3.47
C ALA A 236 14.89 -27.33 -2.31
N ASP A 237 14.41 -27.42 -1.07
CA ASP A 237 15.18 -27.05 0.11
C ASP A 237 16.38 -27.99 0.34
N MET A 238 16.19 -29.30 0.15
CA MET A 238 17.26 -30.29 0.20
C MET A 238 18.33 -29.98 -0.84
N ASP A 239 17.94 -29.77 -2.09
CA ASP A 239 18.84 -29.41 -3.19
C ASP A 239 19.59 -28.10 -2.87
N ALA A 240 18.93 -27.09 -2.31
CA ALA A 240 19.56 -25.83 -1.88
C ALA A 240 20.58 -26.04 -0.73
N THR A 241 20.31 -26.96 0.20
CA THR A 241 21.29 -27.30 1.26
C THR A 241 22.46 -28.12 0.74
N GLU A 242 22.23 -29.03 -0.21
CA GLU A 242 23.29 -29.75 -0.90
C GLU A 242 24.18 -28.78 -1.68
N GLU A 243 23.60 -27.79 -2.36
CA GLU A 243 24.37 -26.73 -3.01
C GLU A 243 25.26 -25.96 -2.04
N ARG A 244 24.77 -25.63 -0.84
CA ARG A 244 25.57 -24.96 0.20
C ARG A 244 26.71 -25.88 0.70
N LYS A 245 26.44 -27.16 0.91
CA LYS A 245 27.46 -28.16 1.31
C LYS A 245 28.51 -28.37 0.21
N ILE A 246 28.09 -28.39 -1.06
CA ILE A 246 28.97 -28.55 -2.20
C ILE A 246 29.85 -27.30 -2.37
N LYS A 247 29.29 -26.09 -2.24
CA LYS A 247 30.07 -24.84 -2.24
C LYS A 247 31.10 -24.80 -1.10
N ALA A 248 30.76 -25.34 0.07
CA ALA A 248 31.70 -25.47 1.19
C ALA A 248 32.81 -26.51 0.94
N LYS A 249 32.51 -27.60 0.21
CA LYS A 249 33.48 -28.66 -0.11
C LYS A 249 34.34 -28.36 -1.34
N SER A 250 33.84 -27.59 -2.31
CA SER A 250 34.57 -27.20 -3.51
C SER A 250 35.70 -26.19 -3.25
N GLY A 251 35.86 -25.71 -2.02
CA GLY A 251 37.05 -24.95 -1.60
C GLY A 251 38.31 -25.80 -1.38
N ILE A 252 38.23 -27.14 -1.50
CA ILE A 252 39.30 -28.04 -1.03
C ILE A 252 39.92 -28.95 -2.10
N GLU A 253 39.28 -29.24 -3.25
CA GLU A 253 39.85 -30.22 -4.21
C GLU A 253 39.71 -29.77 -5.67
N GLY A 254 40.85 -29.62 -6.37
CA GLY A 254 40.95 -28.91 -7.65
C GLY A 254 40.69 -29.70 -8.94
N ASP A 255 40.63 -31.04 -8.93
CA ASP A 255 40.60 -31.81 -10.20
C ASP A 255 39.25 -32.50 -10.49
N GLU A 256 38.53 -32.96 -9.46
CA GLU A 256 37.18 -33.53 -9.65
C GLU A 256 36.11 -32.44 -9.90
N VAL A 257 36.49 -31.16 -9.81
CA VAL A 257 35.61 -30.00 -10.02
C VAL A 257 35.22 -29.87 -11.50
N GLY A 258 36.07 -30.22 -12.46
CA GLY A 258 35.78 -30.05 -13.90
C GLY A 258 34.60 -30.88 -14.40
N VAL A 259 34.61 -32.19 -14.16
CA VAL A 259 33.52 -33.09 -14.58
C VAL A 259 32.24 -32.78 -13.81
N ARG A 260 32.35 -32.43 -12.53
CA ARG A 260 31.18 -32.07 -11.72
C ARG A 260 30.58 -30.71 -12.12
N LEU A 261 31.40 -29.75 -12.55
CA LEU A 261 30.93 -28.48 -13.09
C LEU A 261 30.25 -28.69 -14.45
N GLN A 262 30.75 -29.60 -15.27
CA GLN A 262 30.14 -29.96 -16.55
C GLN A 262 28.77 -30.64 -16.36
N VAL A 263 28.67 -31.61 -15.43
CA VAL A 263 27.39 -32.24 -15.07
C VAL A 263 26.41 -31.21 -14.49
N ARG A 264 26.91 -30.24 -13.71
CA ARG A 264 26.10 -29.14 -13.17
C ARG A 264 25.63 -28.20 -14.28
N GLY A 265 26.49 -27.84 -15.23
CA GLY A 265 26.14 -27.04 -16.39
C GLY A 265 25.07 -27.72 -17.24
N LEU A 266 25.19 -29.03 -17.45
CA LEU A 266 24.18 -29.84 -18.15
C LEU A 266 22.84 -29.90 -17.40
N ARG A 267 22.85 -30.04 -16.07
CA ARG A 267 21.60 -30.00 -15.29
C ARG A 267 20.96 -28.61 -15.29
N ALA A 268 21.76 -27.55 -15.21
CA ALA A 268 21.27 -26.17 -15.29
C ALA A 268 20.67 -25.89 -16.67
N ALA A 269 21.36 -26.28 -17.74
CA ALA A 269 20.85 -26.17 -19.11
C ALA A 269 19.56 -26.97 -19.30
N LYS A 270 19.48 -28.18 -18.74
CA LYS A 270 18.24 -28.98 -18.76
C LYS A 270 17.10 -28.29 -18.01
N ALA A 271 17.36 -27.75 -16.82
CA ALA A 271 16.35 -27.05 -16.03
C ALA A 271 15.87 -25.76 -16.74
N GLU A 272 16.77 -25.05 -17.40
CA GLU A 272 16.44 -23.88 -18.22
C GLU A 272 15.61 -24.25 -19.45
N LEU A 273 15.94 -25.35 -20.13
CA LEU A 273 15.15 -25.89 -21.25
C LEU A 273 13.75 -26.34 -20.80
N VAL A 274 13.65 -27.00 -19.65
CA VAL A 274 12.35 -27.39 -19.07
C VAL A 274 11.53 -26.16 -18.72
N ARG A 275 12.14 -25.15 -18.08
CA ARG A 275 11.46 -23.90 -17.76
C ARG A 275 11.02 -23.16 -19.02
N TRP A 276 11.85 -23.14 -20.06
CA TRP A 276 11.48 -22.54 -21.34
C TRP A 276 10.34 -23.30 -22.02
N LEU A 277 10.36 -24.63 -22.02
CA LEU A 277 9.27 -25.46 -22.52
C LEU A 277 7.97 -25.25 -21.73
N GLU A 278 8.05 -25.16 -20.40
CA GLU A 278 6.91 -24.88 -19.53
C GLU A 278 6.35 -23.48 -19.76
N ASP A 279 7.22 -22.47 -19.99
CA ASP A 279 6.82 -21.10 -20.31
C ASP A 279 6.16 -21.01 -21.70
N GLU A 280 6.68 -21.75 -22.69
CA GLU A 280 6.05 -21.85 -24.02
C GLU A 280 4.75 -22.67 -24.00
N LEU A 281 4.68 -23.75 -23.22
CA LEU A 281 3.43 -24.50 -23.01
C LEU A 281 2.38 -23.67 -22.27
N GLY A 282 2.80 -22.84 -21.31
CA GLY A 282 1.93 -21.88 -20.62
C GLY A 282 1.38 -20.82 -21.57
N LYS A 283 2.21 -20.27 -22.46
CA LYS A 283 1.77 -19.33 -23.50
C LYS A 283 0.77 -19.95 -24.47
N LEU A 284 0.99 -21.21 -24.89
CA LEU A 284 0.04 -21.92 -25.75
C LEU A 284 -1.30 -22.20 -25.06
N GLN A 285 -1.30 -22.39 -23.74
CA GLN A 285 -2.53 -22.56 -22.96
C GLN A 285 -3.28 -21.24 -22.73
N GLU A 286 -2.57 -20.11 -22.59
CA GLU A 286 -3.16 -18.78 -22.45
C GLU A 286 -3.66 -18.22 -23.81
N GLU A 287 -2.97 -18.51 -24.91
CA GLU A 287 -3.37 -18.08 -26.26
C GLU A 287 -4.64 -18.80 -26.74
N SER A 288 -4.92 -20.02 -26.28
CA SER A 288 -6.19 -20.72 -26.54
C SER A 288 -7.40 -20.07 -25.83
N VAL A 289 -7.18 -19.20 -24.83
CA VAL A 289 -8.24 -18.50 -24.10
C VAL A 289 -8.34 -17.03 -24.55
N LEU A 290 -7.26 -16.46 -25.10
CA LEU A 290 -7.21 -15.09 -25.62
C LEU A 290 -7.63 -14.96 -27.09
N GLU A 291 -7.67 -16.04 -27.89
CA GLU A 291 -8.15 -15.99 -29.28
C GLU A 291 -9.67 -15.73 -29.40
N ASP A 292 -10.46 -15.89 -28.33
CA ASP A 292 -11.92 -15.73 -28.35
C ASP A 292 -12.41 -14.28 -28.09
N ALA A 293 -11.49 -13.30 -28.00
CA ALA A 293 -11.83 -11.92 -27.63
C ALA A 293 -11.22 -10.83 -28.53
N SER A 294 -10.95 -11.10 -29.82
CA SER A 294 -10.48 -10.08 -30.78
C SER A 294 -11.46 -9.85 -31.94
N PRO A 295 -12.07 -8.65 -32.09
CA PRO A 295 -13.11 -8.37 -33.08
C PRO A 295 -12.54 -7.90 -34.43
N VAL A 296 -11.47 -8.53 -34.94
CA VAL A 296 -10.82 -8.10 -36.21
C VAL A 296 -10.96 -9.10 -37.36
N LYS A 297 -11.49 -10.31 -37.14
CA LYS A 297 -11.82 -11.26 -38.24
C LYS A 297 -13.32 -11.26 -38.57
N LYS A 298 -13.84 -10.14 -39.09
CA LYS A 298 -15.08 -10.12 -39.90
C LYS A 298 -14.81 -9.46 -41.25
N ARG A 299 -14.02 -10.12 -42.09
CA ARG A 299 -13.98 -9.88 -43.54
C ARG A 299 -13.29 -11.05 -44.26
N ALA A 300 -13.98 -12.18 -44.31
CA ALA A 300 -13.81 -13.23 -45.33
C ALA A 300 -14.90 -14.29 -45.14
N ALA A 301 -16.17 -13.87 -45.15
CA ALA A 301 -17.25 -14.79 -45.44
C ALA A 301 -17.48 -14.74 -46.94
N HIS A 302 -16.86 -15.67 -47.68
CA HIS A 302 -17.38 -16.27 -48.92
C HIS A 302 -16.34 -17.25 -49.48
N ALA A 303 -16.65 -18.54 -49.33
CA ALA A 303 -16.41 -19.67 -50.23
C ALA A 303 -15.83 -20.89 -49.49
N GLY A 304 -16.50 -22.04 -49.66
CA GLY A 304 -15.91 -23.34 -49.37
C GLY A 304 -16.57 -24.10 -48.23
N ASP A 305 -17.68 -24.75 -48.58
CA ASP A 305 -18.15 -26.00 -47.99
C ASP A 305 -16.99 -27.01 -47.86
N GLY A 306 -16.85 -27.67 -46.70
CA GLY A 306 -15.73 -28.58 -46.44
C GLY A 306 -15.55 -28.92 -44.96
N ASP A 307 -16.38 -29.84 -44.49
CA ASP A 307 -16.20 -30.61 -43.26
C ASP A 307 -14.80 -31.26 -43.23
N GLY A 308 -13.98 -30.95 -42.21
CA GLY A 308 -12.63 -31.50 -42.08
C GLY A 308 -11.73 -30.75 -41.10
N GLU A 309 -11.56 -31.34 -39.92
CA GLU A 309 -10.48 -31.17 -38.91
C GLU A 309 -9.48 -30.01 -39.13
N GLY A 310 -9.46 -29.07 -38.18
CA GLY A 310 -8.49 -27.98 -38.08
C GLY A 310 -7.05 -28.44 -37.83
N ARG A 311 -6.43 -29.04 -38.85
CA ARG A 311 -5.00 -29.33 -38.92
C ARG A 311 -4.50 -28.74 -40.23
N PRO A 312 -3.65 -27.69 -40.23
CA PRO A 312 -3.07 -27.19 -41.47
C PRO A 312 -2.32 -28.36 -42.15
N PRO A 313 -2.46 -28.53 -43.47
CA PRO A 313 -1.84 -29.64 -44.18
C PRO A 313 -0.34 -29.59 -43.90
N LEU A 314 0.25 -30.74 -43.53
CA LEU A 314 1.67 -30.84 -43.15
C LEU A 314 2.61 -30.22 -44.21
N GLU A 315 2.18 -30.22 -45.47
CA GLU A 315 2.85 -29.59 -46.60
C GLU A 315 3.02 -28.07 -46.43
N GLU A 316 2.02 -27.37 -45.90
CA GLU A 316 2.09 -25.92 -45.62
C GLU A 316 3.06 -25.60 -44.47
N ILE A 317 3.14 -26.49 -43.48
CA ILE A 317 4.12 -26.39 -42.38
C ILE A 317 5.53 -26.62 -42.93
N GLU A 318 5.71 -27.60 -43.80
CA GLU A 318 7.01 -27.90 -44.42
C GLU A 318 7.48 -26.78 -45.35
N GLU A 319 6.57 -26.14 -46.09
CA GLU A 319 6.88 -24.98 -46.92
C GLU A 319 7.28 -23.78 -46.06
N ARG A 320 6.50 -23.44 -45.03
CA ARG A 320 6.87 -22.37 -44.09
C ARG A 320 8.18 -22.65 -43.36
N TYR A 321 8.45 -23.92 -43.02
CA TYR A 321 9.71 -24.30 -42.39
C TYR A 321 10.88 -24.19 -43.37
N ARG A 322 10.69 -24.55 -44.65
CA ARG A 322 11.70 -24.35 -45.71
C ARG A 322 12.00 -22.86 -45.92
N GLU A 323 10.97 -22.02 -45.96
CA GLU A 323 11.12 -20.56 -46.06
C GLU A 323 11.87 -19.99 -44.84
N TYR A 324 11.50 -20.41 -43.64
CA TYR A 324 12.19 -20.01 -42.40
C TYR A 324 13.67 -20.42 -42.41
N VAL A 325 13.99 -21.64 -42.83
CA VAL A 325 15.38 -22.12 -42.93
C VAL A 325 16.16 -21.35 -44.00
N ALA A 326 15.53 -21.03 -45.13
CA ALA A 326 16.15 -20.24 -46.20
C ALA A 326 16.50 -18.82 -45.72
N VAL A 327 15.56 -18.13 -45.08
CA VAL A 327 15.77 -16.78 -44.50
C VAL A 327 16.86 -16.81 -43.43
N ARG A 328 16.87 -17.84 -42.57
CA ARG A 328 17.89 -17.98 -41.53
C ARG A 328 19.28 -18.26 -42.11
N ALA A 329 19.37 -19.04 -43.18
CA ALA A 329 20.62 -19.27 -43.89
C ALA A 329 21.14 -17.99 -44.56
N GLU A 330 20.25 -17.15 -45.09
CA GLU A 330 20.60 -15.83 -45.64
C GLU A 330 21.08 -14.86 -44.55
N LEU A 331 20.41 -14.86 -43.39
CA LEU A 331 20.84 -14.06 -42.23
C LEU A 331 22.22 -14.47 -41.72
N VAL A 332 22.52 -15.77 -41.67
CA VAL A 332 23.86 -16.26 -41.29
C VAL A 332 24.91 -15.82 -42.32
N LYS A 333 24.62 -15.92 -43.62
CA LYS A 333 25.52 -15.44 -44.68
C LYS A 333 25.81 -13.94 -44.58
N THR A 334 24.79 -13.12 -44.28
CA THR A 334 25.00 -11.68 -44.09
C THR A 334 25.79 -11.38 -42.81
N MET A 335 25.56 -12.13 -41.73
CA MET A 335 26.33 -11.97 -40.48
C MET A 335 27.79 -12.41 -40.63
N ASP A 336 28.05 -13.47 -41.40
CA ASP A 336 29.41 -13.93 -41.72
C ASP A 336 30.14 -12.94 -42.66
N ALA A 337 29.42 -12.33 -43.60
CA ALA A 337 29.96 -11.25 -44.45
C ALA A 337 30.36 -10.01 -43.63
N VAL A 338 29.59 -9.67 -42.58
CA VAL A 338 29.91 -8.57 -41.65
C VAL A 338 31.13 -8.90 -40.79
N LYS A 339 31.25 -10.13 -40.27
CA LYS A 339 32.43 -10.57 -39.51
C LYS A 339 33.70 -10.64 -40.36
N GLY A 340 33.58 -10.87 -41.67
CA GLY A 340 34.69 -10.84 -42.61
C GLY A 340 35.27 -9.43 -42.86
N GLN A 341 34.56 -8.36 -42.48
CA GLN A 341 34.97 -6.97 -42.71
C GLN A 341 35.69 -6.30 -41.52
N GLU A 342 35.82 -6.95 -40.37
CA GLU A 342 36.36 -6.35 -39.12
C GLU A 342 37.91 -6.22 -39.06
N HIS A 343 38.63 -6.43 -40.16
CA HIS A 343 40.09 -6.23 -40.22
C HIS A 343 40.52 -5.21 -41.27
N SER A 344 39.95 -4.01 -41.24
CA SER A 344 40.64 -2.82 -41.77
C SER A 344 40.12 -1.52 -41.14
N ASN A 345 41.04 -0.84 -40.44
CA ASN A 345 41.06 0.61 -40.17
C ASN A 345 40.05 1.17 -39.14
N ILE A 346 40.42 1.09 -37.86
CA ILE A 346 39.97 2.07 -36.85
C ILE A 346 40.92 3.27 -36.91
N THR A 347 40.52 4.32 -37.62
CA THR A 347 41.11 5.66 -37.48
C THR A 347 40.22 6.52 -36.60
N THR A 348 40.85 7.12 -35.59
CA THR A 348 40.35 8.02 -34.55
C THR A 348 39.41 9.12 -35.08
N ILE A 349 38.21 9.23 -34.50
CA ILE A 349 37.25 10.31 -34.75
C ILE A 349 37.45 11.43 -33.72
N ALA A 350 37.75 12.63 -34.21
CA ALA A 350 37.67 13.90 -33.48
C ALA A 350 36.28 14.56 -33.70
N PRO A 351 35.80 15.46 -32.80
CA PRO A 351 34.44 15.97 -32.83
C PRO A 351 34.22 17.06 -33.90
N PRO A 352 32.99 17.20 -34.45
CA PRO A 352 32.72 18.08 -35.59
C PRO A 352 32.46 19.53 -35.18
N LYS A 353 32.88 20.46 -36.04
CA LYS A 353 32.42 21.86 -36.08
C LYS A 353 31.44 22.04 -37.24
N ASP A 354 30.45 22.88 -36.98
CA ASP A 354 29.29 23.24 -37.79
C ASP A 354 29.62 23.74 -39.21
N VAL A 355 28.78 23.36 -40.19
CA VAL A 355 28.38 24.20 -41.33
C VAL A 355 26.94 23.86 -41.73
N GLU A 356 26.14 24.91 -41.92
CA GLU A 356 24.72 24.93 -42.26
C GLU A 356 24.41 24.66 -43.75
N THR A 357 23.12 24.34 -43.99
CA THR A 357 22.28 24.60 -45.20
C THR A 357 22.55 23.86 -46.52
N SER A 358 21.63 22.99 -46.96
CA SER A 358 20.48 23.34 -47.84
C SER A 358 19.73 22.13 -48.42
N SER A 359 18.41 22.32 -48.61
CA SER A 359 17.40 21.64 -49.47
C SER A 359 16.87 20.22 -49.15
N PRO A 360 15.54 20.00 -49.27
CA PRO A 360 14.89 18.72 -49.03
C PRO A 360 14.61 17.99 -50.35
N ASP A 361 15.32 16.90 -50.62
CA ASP A 361 14.92 15.95 -51.66
C ASP A 361 14.46 14.64 -51.03
N THR A 362 13.20 14.33 -51.30
CA THR A 362 12.52 13.08 -51.01
C THR A 362 13.16 11.95 -51.80
N ASN A 363 14.17 11.31 -51.21
CA ASN A 363 14.48 9.92 -51.50
C ASN A 363 14.38 9.16 -50.19
N ALA A 364 13.38 8.30 -50.09
CA ALA A 364 13.36 7.24 -49.09
C ALA A 364 14.50 6.28 -49.42
N GLU A 365 15.72 6.66 -49.05
CA GLU A 365 16.83 5.72 -48.95
C GLU A 365 16.37 4.66 -47.95
N SER A 366 16.21 3.43 -48.44
CA SER A 366 15.98 2.27 -47.60
C SER A 366 17.13 2.21 -46.60
N VAL A 367 16.88 2.65 -45.37
CA VAL A 367 17.86 2.61 -44.27
C VAL A 367 18.39 1.20 -44.23
N LYS A 368 19.68 1.03 -44.54
CA LYS A 368 20.28 -0.30 -44.53
C LYS A 368 20.21 -0.78 -43.09
N VAL A 369 19.75 -2.01 -42.87
CA VAL A 369 19.58 -2.60 -41.53
C VAL A 369 20.87 -2.49 -40.68
N VAL A 370 22.03 -2.41 -41.35
CA VAL A 370 23.35 -2.17 -40.76
C VAL A 370 23.45 -0.84 -40.01
N ASP A 371 22.76 0.21 -40.47
CA ASP A 371 22.80 1.55 -39.86
C ASP A 371 21.92 1.64 -38.59
N ILE A 372 20.99 0.68 -38.39
CA ILE A 372 20.07 0.62 -37.24
C ILE A 372 20.63 -0.28 -36.13
N LEU A 373 21.49 -1.24 -36.47
CA LEU A 373 22.13 -2.17 -35.53
C LEU A 373 22.77 -1.50 -34.30
N PRO A 374 23.50 -0.37 -34.38
CA PRO A 374 24.05 0.27 -33.19
C PRO A 374 22.99 0.86 -32.23
N PHE A 375 21.78 1.14 -32.72
CA PHE A 375 20.67 1.68 -31.93
C PHE A 375 19.72 0.61 -31.38
N MET A 376 19.84 -0.64 -31.83
CA MET A 376 19.04 -1.77 -31.33
C MET A 376 19.15 -2.00 -29.81
N PRO A 377 20.34 -1.88 -29.17
CA PRO A 377 20.44 -2.01 -27.72
C PRO A 377 19.63 -0.94 -26.98
N SER A 378 19.71 0.33 -27.43
CA SER A 378 18.92 1.41 -26.84
C SER A 378 17.42 1.21 -27.05
N LEU A 379 17.00 0.73 -28.23
CA LEU A 379 15.58 0.51 -28.54
C LEU A 379 15.00 -0.67 -27.73
N LEU A 380 15.79 -1.73 -27.55
CA LEU A 380 15.44 -2.86 -26.68
C LEU A 380 15.36 -2.43 -25.22
N GLN A 381 16.27 -1.54 -24.79
CA GLN A 381 16.25 -1.00 -23.44
C GLN A 381 15.01 -0.14 -23.22
N THR A 382 14.66 0.76 -24.14
CA THR A 382 13.43 1.55 -24.04
C THR A 382 12.19 0.66 -24.05
N ALA A 383 12.15 -0.40 -24.87
CA ALA A 383 11.02 -1.33 -24.89
C ALA A 383 10.89 -2.13 -23.57
N ARG A 384 12.01 -2.44 -22.91
CA ARG A 384 12.01 -3.08 -21.58
C ARG A 384 11.54 -2.11 -20.50
N GLU A 385 12.01 -0.86 -20.55
CA GLU A 385 11.59 0.20 -19.64
C GLU A 385 10.10 0.50 -19.80
N GLU A 386 9.58 0.55 -21.02
CA GLU A 386 8.15 0.69 -21.30
C GLU A 386 7.33 -0.44 -20.67
N ARG A 387 7.74 -1.70 -20.88
CA ARG A 387 7.09 -2.85 -20.25
C ARG A 387 7.13 -2.78 -18.72
N ALA A 388 8.27 -2.40 -18.15
CA ALA A 388 8.40 -2.23 -16.70
C ALA A 388 7.47 -1.12 -16.17
N LEU A 389 7.38 0.02 -16.87
CA LEU A 389 6.48 1.11 -16.52
C LEU A 389 5.01 0.72 -16.63
N LEU A 390 4.63 -0.05 -17.66
CA LEU A 390 3.28 -0.58 -17.80
C LEU A 390 2.94 -1.54 -16.64
N GLN A 391 3.84 -2.44 -16.27
CA GLN A 391 3.68 -3.34 -15.12
C GLN A 391 3.56 -2.58 -13.80
N GLN A 392 4.38 -1.55 -13.59
CA GLN A 392 4.25 -0.68 -12.42
C GLN A 392 2.92 0.06 -12.44
N GLY A 393 2.50 0.55 -13.59
CA GLY A 393 1.22 1.24 -13.76
C GLY A 393 0.00 0.34 -13.49
N THR A 394 0.03 -0.92 -13.88
CA THR A 394 -1.04 -1.88 -13.55
C THR A 394 -1.02 -2.25 -12.07
N TYR A 395 0.16 -2.49 -11.51
CA TYR A 395 0.33 -2.74 -10.07
C TYR A 395 -0.21 -1.60 -9.22
N LEU A 396 0.15 -0.34 -9.52
CA LEU A 396 -0.32 0.82 -8.77
C LEU A 396 -1.83 1.01 -8.87
N ARG A 397 -2.42 0.80 -10.06
CA ARG A 397 -3.89 0.85 -10.22
C ARG A 397 -4.58 -0.22 -9.39
N HIS A 398 -4.03 -1.43 -9.34
CA HIS A 398 -4.56 -2.50 -8.52
C HIS A 398 -4.46 -2.17 -7.03
N GLN A 399 -3.31 -1.68 -6.56
CA GLN A 399 -3.13 -1.23 -5.18
C GLN A 399 -4.07 -0.08 -4.80
N LEU A 400 -4.28 0.87 -5.71
CA LEU A 400 -5.24 1.96 -5.50
C LEU A 400 -6.68 1.43 -5.41
N ALA A 401 -7.06 0.49 -6.28
CA ALA A 401 -8.38 -0.14 -6.22
C ALA A 401 -8.58 -0.88 -4.89
N LEU A 402 -7.61 -1.70 -4.45
CA LEU A 402 -7.67 -2.42 -3.17
C LEU A 402 -7.82 -1.46 -1.99
N THR A 403 -6.97 -0.45 -1.90
CA THR A 403 -7.03 0.54 -0.81
C THR A 403 -8.32 1.36 -0.84
N SER A 404 -8.86 1.65 -2.02
CA SER A 404 -10.16 2.33 -2.16
C SER A 404 -11.31 1.44 -1.67
N GLU A 405 -11.28 0.15 -1.98
CA GLU A 405 -12.29 -0.82 -1.52
C GLU A 405 -12.19 -1.01 0.00
N GLU A 406 -10.99 -1.14 0.56
CA GLU A 406 -10.77 -1.19 2.01
C GLU A 406 -11.26 0.08 2.70
N SER A 407 -11.01 1.26 2.11
CA SER A 407 -11.51 2.54 2.64
C SER A 407 -13.04 2.58 2.62
N LEU A 408 -13.68 2.13 1.54
CA LEU A 408 -15.15 2.06 1.47
C LEU A 408 -15.73 1.04 2.46
N ARG A 409 -15.08 -0.12 2.64
CA ARG A 409 -15.49 -1.13 3.64
C ARG A 409 -15.37 -0.61 5.06
N THR A 410 -14.29 0.10 5.38
CA THR A 410 -14.11 0.70 6.73
C THR A 410 -15.13 1.81 6.97
N ILE A 411 -15.39 2.68 5.99
CA ILE A 411 -16.45 3.70 6.08
C ILE A 411 -17.83 3.05 6.24
N GLY A 412 -18.11 1.98 5.50
CA GLY A 412 -19.35 1.21 5.64
C GLY A 412 -19.50 0.62 7.04
N ARG A 413 -18.45 0.00 7.57
CA ARG A 413 -18.45 -0.53 8.94
C ARG A 413 -18.65 0.56 9.98
N LEU A 414 -17.99 1.70 9.83
CA LEU A 414 -18.17 2.86 10.71
C LEU A 414 -19.59 3.44 10.59
N ALA A 415 -20.22 3.39 9.41
CA ALA A 415 -21.61 3.80 9.23
C ALA A 415 -22.57 2.84 9.95
N ASP A 416 -22.32 1.53 9.85
CA ASP A 416 -23.14 0.52 10.52
C ASP A 416 -22.96 0.53 12.04
N GLU A 417 -21.77 0.88 12.54
CA GLU A 417 -21.49 1.08 13.97
C GLU A 417 -22.01 2.43 14.49
N SER A 418 -22.24 3.41 13.62
CA SER A 418 -22.68 4.74 14.00
C SER A 418 -24.21 4.79 14.12
N HIS A 419 -24.70 5.08 15.32
CA HIS A 419 -26.12 5.41 15.51
C HIS A 419 -26.53 6.78 14.96
N LEU A 420 -25.58 7.56 14.44
CA LEU A 420 -25.84 8.91 13.93
C LEU A 420 -26.17 8.94 12.44
N VAL A 421 -25.80 7.90 11.70
CA VAL A 421 -25.99 7.82 10.24
C VAL A 421 -26.82 6.59 9.91
N THR A 422 -27.64 6.65 8.87
CA THR A 422 -28.39 5.48 8.40
C THR A 422 -27.44 4.37 7.94
N PRO A 423 -27.70 3.10 8.29
CA PRO A 423 -26.85 1.98 7.88
C PRO A 423 -26.76 1.90 6.35
N GLY A 424 -25.56 1.61 5.83
CA GLY A 424 -25.28 1.61 4.39
C GLY A 424 -25.00 2.98 3.74
N ALA A 425 -24.92 4.07 4.53
CA ALA A 425 -24.50 5.37 4.03
C ALA A 425 -22.97 5.43 3.80
N SER A 426 -22.54 5.05 2.60
CA SER A 426 -21.14 5.15 2.16
C SER A 426 -20.78 6.54 1.63
N SER A 427 -21.75 7.45 1.44
CA SER A 427 -21.52 8.76 0.85
C SER A 427 -21.17 9.81 1.90
N ALA A 428 -20.10 10.58 1.64
CA ALA A 428 -19.67 11.67 2.52
C ALA A 428 -20.78 12.73 2.75
N LEU A 429 -21.70 12.89 1.79
CA LEU A 429 -22.83 13.80 1.90
C LEU A 429 -23.82 13.37 3.00
N ALA A 430 -24.09 12.07 3.14
CA ALA A 430 -24.97 11.55 4.18
C ALA A 430 -24.38 11.75 5.58
N TRP A 431 -23.06 11.60 5.72
CA TRP A 431 -22.35 11.93 6.95
C TRP A 431 -22.42 13.42 7.28
N ALA A 432 -22.28 14.28 6.27
CA ALA A 432 -22.36 15.74 6.45
C ALA A 432 -23.78 16.18 6.86
N SER A 433 -24.83 15.62 6.27
CA SER A 433 -26.21 15.93 6.67
C SER A 433 -26.50 15.41 8.07
N ALA A 434 -26.13 14.17 8.38
CA ALA A 434 -26.30 13.59 9.71
C ALA A 434 -25.58 14.39 10.79
N ALA A 435 -24.33 14.80 10.53
CA ALA A 435 -23.58 15.65 11.45
C ALA A 435 -24.28 17.01 11.68
N LYS A 436 -24.85 17.59 10.62
CA LYS A 436 -25.64 18.83 10.73
C LYS A 436 -26.89 18.61 11.58
N ASP A 437 -27.63 17.54 11.35
CA ASP A 437 -28.88 17.23 12.07
C ASP A 437 -28.60 16.96 13.55
N VAL A 438 -27.55 16.19 13.87
CA VAL A 438 -27.09 15.96 15.24
C VAL A 438 -26.63 17.26 15.90
N SER A 439 -25.93 18.14 15.17
CA SER A 439 -25.51 19.44 15.73
C SER A 439 -26.70 20.34 16.08
N VAL A 440 -27.79 20.26 15.31
CA VAL A 440 -29.03 21.00 15.57
C VAL A 440 -29.76 20.39 16.76
N SER A 441 -29.92 19.07 16.78
CA SER A 441 -30.57 18.35 17.88
C SER A 441 -29.85 18.55 19.22
N THR A 442 -28.52 18.43 19.23
CA THR A 442 -27.70 18.69 20.43
C THR A 442 -27.81 20.14 20.88
N ARG A 443 -27.82 21.11 19.96
CA ARG A 443 -28.03 22.53 20.32
C ARG A 443 -29.40 22.74 20.96
N GLN A 444 -30.46 22.16 20.40
CA GLN A 444 -31.81 22.26 20.95
C GLN A 444 -31.90 21.60 22.34
N TYR A 445 -31.30 20.42 22.51
CA TYR A 445 -31.24 19.74 23.80
C TYR A 445 -30.50 20.56 24.86
N LEU A 446 -29.35 21.14 24.50
CA LEU A 446 -28.58 22.01 25.40
C LEU A 446 -29.34 23.29 25.74
N GLN A 447 -30.04 23.88 24.77
CA GLN A 447 -30.85 25.06 25.02
C GLN A 447 -32.01 24.76 25.98
N GLY A 448 -32.73 23.65 25.79
CA GLY A 448 -33.79 23.23 26.72
C GLY A 448 -33.27 22.96 28.13
N ASN A 449 -32.11 22.29 28.26
CA ASN A 449 -31.48 22.07 29.56
C ASN A 449 -31.01 23.38 30.22
N LEU A 450 -30.56 24.36 29.42
CA LEU A 450 -30.15 25.67 29.91
C LEU A 450 -31.37 26.45 30.43
N GLU A 451 -32.46 26.47 29.67
CA GLU A 451 -33.73 27.10 30.07
C GLU A 451 -34.30 26.44 31.35
N GLU A 452 -34.26 25.11 31.46
CA GLU A 452 -34.66 24.39 32.67
C GLU A 452 -33.73 24.73 33.85
N GLY A 453 -32.43 24.85 33.60
CA GLY A 453 -31.44 25.29 34.58
C GLY A 453 -31.72 26.70 35.09
N GLU A 454 -32.02 27.64 34.19
CA GLU A 454 -32.36 29.02 34.52
C GLU A 454 -33.65 29.09 35.36
N GLN A 455 -34.68 28.32 35.01
CA GLN A 455 -35.91 28.24 35.82
C GLN A 455 -35.65 27.68 37.22
N LYS A 456 -34.76 26.68 37.35
CA LYS A 456 -34.35 26.14 38.65
C LYS A 456 -33.56 27.16 39.47
N VAL A 457 -32.73 27.98 38.83
CA VAL A 457 -32.02 29.08 39.51
C VAL A 457 -33.00 30.14 39.99
N ILE A 458 -33.94 30.58 39.14
CA ILE A 458 -34.96 31.58 39.51
C ILE A 458 -35.80 31.08 40.70
N SER A 459 -36.28 29.84 40.67
CA SER A 459 -37.03 29.26 41.79
C SER A 459 -36.17 29.09 43.05
N ALA A 460 -34.87 28.80 42.92
CA ALA A 460 -33.94 28.80 44.05
C ALA A 460 -33.72 30.21 44.62
N GLU A 461 -33.66 31.24 43.77
CA GLU A 461 -33.55 32.64 44.20
C GLU A 461 -34.82 33.11 44.92
N GLU A 462 -36.00 32.76 44.43
CA GLU A 462 -37.28 33.04 45.09
C GLU A 462 -37.35 32.39 46.48
N THR A 463 -37.02 31.10 46.58
CA THR A 463 -37.00 30.39 47.86
C THR A 463 -35.96 30.95 48.82
N LEU A 464 -34.79 31.39 48.32
CA LEU A 464 -33.79 32.08 49.14
C LEU A 464 -34.31 33.42 49.65
N GLY A 465 -35.01 34.20 48.81
CA GLY A 465 -35.66 35.45 49.18
C GLY A 465 -36.69 35.24 50.29
N GLU A 466 -37.52 34.20 50.20
CA GLU A 466 -38.47 33.85 51.27
C GLU A 466 -37.78 33.51 52.59
N VAL A 467 -36.68 32.75 52.54
CA VAL A 467 -35.90 32.40 53.74
C VAL A 467 -35.25 33.64 54.36
N GLN A 468 -34.72 34.55 53.54
CA GLN A 468 -34.16 35.82 54.01
C GLN A 468 -35.24 36.70 54.65
N ALA A 469 -36.41 36.84 54.03
CA ALA A 469 -37.53 37.59 54.60
C ALA A 469 -38.02 36.99 55.94
N ARG A 470 -38.09 35.66 56.05
CA ARG A 470 -38.39 34.99 57.32
C ARG A 470 -37.33 35.29 58.37
N ARG A 471 -36.04 35.26 58.01
CA ARG A 471 -34.94 35.59 58.91
C ARG A 471 -35.04 37.02 59.43
N GLU A 472 -35.29 38.00 58.56
CA GLU A 472 -35.47 39.40 58.97
C GLU A 472 -36.64 39.57 59.93
N ASN A 473 -37.76 38.87 59.69
CA ASN A 473 -38.90 38.87 60.61
C ASN A 473 -38.55 38.28 61.99
N PHE A 474 -37.76 37.21 62.02
CA PHE A 474 -37.24 36.66 63.28
C PHE A 474 -36.31 37.63 64.01
N GLU A 475 -35.41 38.32 63.29
CA GLU A 475 -34.52 39.32 63.89
C GLU A 475 -35.31 40.52 64.45
N ARG A 476 -36.38 40.98 63.76
CA ARG A 476 -37.30 42.01 64.27
C ARG A 476 -38.02 41.57 65.55
N LEU A 477 -38.49 40.33 65.61
CA LEU A 477 -39.14 39.78 66.81
C LEU A 477 -38.15 39.70 67.99
N LYS A 478 -36.87 39.40 67.73
CA LYS A 478 -35.84 39.32 68.76
C LYS A 478 -35.43 40.68 69.33
N GLY A 479 -35.57 41.76 68.57
CA GLY A 479 -35.31 43.13 69.03
C GLY A 479 -36.46 43.79 69.80
N ALA A 480 -37.62 43.13 69.93
CA ALA A 480 -38.81 43.63 70.61
C ALA A 480 -39.00 43.07 72.04
N PHE A 481 -38.10 42.18 72.48
CA PHE A 481 -37.96 41.73 73.87
C PHE A 481 -36.69 42.33 74.48
#